data_AF-A0A947AXE2-F1
#
_entry.id   AF-A0A947AXE2-F1
#
_cell.length_a   1.000
_cell.length_b   1.000
_cell.length_c   1.000
_cell.angle_alpha   90.00
_cell.angle_beta   90.00
_cell.angle_gamma   90.00
#
_symmetry.space_group_name_H-M   'P 1'
#
loop_
_entity.id
_entity.type
_entity.pdbx_description
1 polymer ?
#
loop_
_entity_poly.entity_id
_entity_poly.type
_entity_poly.pdbx_seq_one_letter_code
_entity_poly.pdbx_strand_id
1 'polypeptide(L)'
;MSVLEDKLLNSYKDEMISYMHSHPEYFDEAIELAVGDKQPYSWRAAWLLWSCMEENDKRVKKYTTKIVDTLKAKDDSHQRELLKILLKMDLSEKYESILFDHCMDIWEGINKPPAVRVNALKFIVKIAKKHPELAKEISFLTENHYLESLSPGAKNSVSKLMRELDR
;
A
#
# COMPACT_ATOMS: atom_id res chain seq x y z
N MET A 1 11.01 -22.64 10.34
CA MET A 1 11.24 -21.56 9.37
C MET A 1 11.03 -22.16 8.01
N SER A 2 10.10 -21.63 7.20
CA SER A 2 9.89 -22.12 5.83
C SER A 2 11.01 -21.68 4.89
N VAL A 3 11.06 -22.25 3.68
CA VAL A 3 12.02 -21.84 2.64
C VAL A 3 11.79 -20.37 2.25
N LEU A 4 10.53 -19.96 2.12
CA LEU A 4 10.19 -18.57 1.83
C LEU A 4 10.62 -17.63 2.96
N GLU A 5 10.42 -18.00 4.23
CA GLU A 5 10.87 -17.21 5.38
C GLU A 5 12.37 -16.97 5.37
N ASP A 6 13.18 -17.99 5.05
CA ASP A 6 14.63 -17.86 4.91
C ASP A 6 14.99 -16.87 3.78
N LYS A 7 14.37 -17.03 2.61
CA LYS A 7 14.56 -16.12 1.46
C LYS A 7 14.19 -14.68 1.80
N LEU A 8 13.09 -14.46 2.52
CA LEU A 8 12.67 -13.12 2.91
C LEU A 8 13.70 -12.43 3.80
N LEU A 9 14.49 -13.14 4.60
CA LEU A 9 15.49 -12.55 5.49
C LEU A 9 16.86 -12.40 4.84
N ASN A 10 17.27 -13.43 4.10
CA ASN A 10 18.67 -13.65 3.74
C ASN A 10 18.99 -13.38 2.27
N SER A 11 17.99 -13.04 1.45
CA SER A 11 18.19 -12.72 0.03
C SER A 11 18.06 -11.23 -0.29
N TYR A 12 18.78 -10.81 -1.33
CA TYR A 12 18.62 -9.47 -1.89
C TYR A 12 17.37 -9.35 -2.75
N LYS A 13 16.99 -8.10 -3.07
CA LYS A 13 15.78 -7.77 -3.85
C LYS A 13 15.63 -8.63 -5.11
N ASP A 14 16.64 -8.64 -5.97
CA ASP A 14 16.53 -9.29 -7.28
C ASP A 14 16.45 -10.81 -7.16
N GLU A 15 17.10 -11.38 -6.14
CA GLU A 15 17.02 -12.80 -5.83
C GLU A 15 15.63 -13.18 -5.31
N MET A 16 15.05 -12.40 -4.39
CA MET A 16 13.69 -12.65 -3.88
C MET A 16 12.64 -12.63 -5.01
N ILE A 17 12.74 -11.64 -5.91
CA ILE A 17 11.82 -11.51 -7.05
C ILE A 17 11.99 -12.68 -8.02
N SER A 18 13.24 -13.01 -8.39
CA SER A 18 13.55 -14.15 -9.27
C SER A 18 13.07 -15.47 -8.67
N TYR A 19 13.24 -15.64 -7.36
CA TYR A 19 12.76 -16.82 -6.63
C TYR A 19 11.23 -16.95 -6.71
N MET A 20 10.50 -15.88 -6.42
CA MET A 20 9.03 -15.85 -6.48
C MET A 20 8.49 -16.13 -7.90
N HIS A 21 9.19 -15.66 -8.94
CA HIS A 21 8.81 -15.98 -10.34
C HIS A 21 9.06 -17.45 -10.70
N SER A 22 10.13 -18.04 -10.17
CA SER A 22 10.50 -19.43 -10.45
C SER A 22 9.70 -20.44 -9.60
N HIS A 23 9.08 -19.98 -8.52
CA HIS A 23 8.36 -20.82 -7.55
C HIS A 23 6.98 -20.22 -7.19
N PRO A 24 6.03 -20.18 -8.14
CA PRO A 24 4.71 -19.60 -7.91
C PRO A 24 3.88 -20.28 -6.82
N GLU A 25 4.24 -21.51 -6.42
CA GLU A 25 3.63 -22.24 -5.30
C GLU A 25 3.75 -21.51 -3.96
N TYR A 26 4.79 -20.68 -3.77
CA TYR A 26 4.96 -19.89 -2.55
C TYR A 26 4.12 -18.61 -2.51
N PHE A 27 3.35 -18.31 -3.55
CA PHE A 27 2.58 -17.07 -3.61
C PHE A 27 1.47 -17.03 -2.55
N ASP A 28 0.75 -18.14 -2.36
CA ASP A 28 -0.29 -18.23 -1.31
C ASP A 28 0.34 -18.14 0.10
N GLU A 29 1.51 -18.74 0.32
CA GLU A 29 2.27 -18.59 1.57
C GLU A 29 2.70 -17.14 1.79
N ALA A 30 3.18 -16.45 0.76
CA ALA A 30 3.56 -15.05 0.84
C ALA A 30 2.36 -14.16 1.21
N ILE A 31 1.16 -14.43 0.69
CA ILE A 31 -0.05 -13.70 1.07
C ILE A 31 -0.40 -13.95 2.53
N GLU A 32 -0.37 -15.20 2.98
CA GLU A 32 -0.64 -15.55 4.38
C GLU A 32 0.35 -14.89 5.35
N LEU A 33 1.65 -14.86 5.00
CA LEU A 33 2.65 -14.11 5.74
C LEU A 33 2.33 -12.62 5.74
N ALA A 34 1.97 -12.05 4.59
CA ALA A 34 1.70 -10.63 4.42
C ALA A 34 0.53 -10.12 5.27
N VAL A 35 -0.53 -10.91 5.43
CA VAL A 35 -1.68 -10.53 6.28
C VAL A 35 -1.49 -10.94 7.75
N GLY A 36 -0.58 -11.88 8.01
CA GLY A 36 -0.21 -12.33 9.34
C GLY A 36 0.53 -11.29 10.17
N ASP A 37 0.95 -11.68 11.37
CA ASP A 37 1.70 -10.83 12.30
C ASP A 37 2.98 -11.51 12.79
N LYS A 38 3.81 -11.93 11.83
CA LYS A 38 5.06 -12.63 12.09
C LYS A 38 6.21 -11.76 11.61
N GLN A 39 6.69 -10.87 12.47
CA GLN A 39 7.74 -9.94 12.09
C GLN A 39 9.14 -10.59 12.14
N PRO A 40 10.05 -10.22 11.23
CA PRO A 40 9.90 -9.22 10.16
C PRO A 40 9.41 -9.80 8.82
N TYR A 41 8.89 -11.04 8.80
CA TYR A 41 8.47 -11.71 7.57
C TYR A 41 7.23 -11.07 6.94
N SER A 42 6.25 -10.63 7.75
CA SER A 42 4.97 -10.13 7.25
C SER A 42 5.10 -8.90 6.34
N TRP A 43 5.82 -7.86 6.77
CA TRP A 43 6.00 -6.68 5.91
C TRP A 43 6.89 -6.96 4.70
N ARG A 44 7.87 -7.87 4.82
CA ARG A 44 8.73 -8.29 3.69
C ARG A 44 7.98 -9.11 2.66
N ALA A 45 7.07 -9.98 3.12
CA ALA A 45 6.20 -10.74 2.24
C ALA A 45 5.23 -9.81 1.49
N ALA A 46 4.63 -8.83 2.19
CA ALA A 46 3.83 -7.79 1.54
C ALA A 46 4.64 -7.02 0.49
N TRP A 47 5.90 -6.70 0.82
CA TRP A 47 6.81 -6.04 -0.13
C TRP A 47 7.11 -6.88 -1.37
N LEU A 48 7.37 -8.17 -1.19
CA LEU A 48 7.66 -9.09 -2.28
C LEU A 48 6.44 -9.26 -3.19
N LEU A 49 5.24 -9.37 -2.59
CA LEU A 49 3.99 -9.50 -3.33
C LEU A 49 3.74 -8.33 -4.28
N TRP A 50 3.75 -7.07 -3.82
CA TRP A 50 3.49 -5.95 -4.74
C TRP A 50 4.59 -5.80 -5.79
N SER A 51 5.80 -6.32 -5.53
CA SER A 51 6.92 -6.32 -6.48
C SER A 51 6.76 -7.38 -7.59
N CYS A 52 6.05 -8.48 -7.32
CA CYS A 52 5.88 -9.61 -8.25
C CYS A 52 4.45 -9.76 -8.82
N MET A 53 3.47 -9.07 -8.25
CA MET A 53 2.08 -9.15 -8.71
C MET A 53 1.85 -8.30 -9.97
N GLU A 54 0.94 -8.78 -10.80
CA GLU A 54 0.38 -8.02 -11.92
C GLU A 54 -0.67 -7.01 -11.45
N GLU A 55 -1.07 -6.09 -12.32
CA GLU A 55 -2.27 -5.27 -12.06
C GLU A 55 -3.50 -6.17 -12.00
N ASN A 56 -4.33 -5.97 -10.97
CA ASN A 56 -5.53 -6.77 -10.69
C ASN A 56 -5.26 -8.28 -10.60
N ASP A 57 -4.17 -8.67 -9.95
CA ASP A 57 -3.73 -10.06 -9.84
C ASP A 57 -4.80 -10.98 -9.21
N LYS A 58 -5.24 -11.99 -9.97
CA LYS A 58 -6.28 -12.94 -9.55
C LYS A 58 -5.89 -13.73 -8.30
N ARG A 59 -4.60 -13.97 -8.07
CA ARG A 59 -4.10 -14.70 -6.90
C ARG A 59 -4.36 -13.93 -5.61
N VAL A 60 -4.28 -12.59 -5.67
CA VAL A 60 -4.54 -11.68 -4.54
C VAL A 60 -6.03 -11.45 -4.32
N LYS A 61 -6.85 -11.48 -5.37
CA LYS A 61 -8.28 -11.14 -5.31
C LYS A 61 -9.07 -11.90 -4.23
N LYS A 62 -8.77 -13.19 -3.99
CA LYS A 62 -9.43 -14.00 -2.95
C LYS A 62 -9.08 -13.56 -1.52
N TYR A 63 -8.02 -12.78 -1.34
CA TYR A 63 -7.52 -12.29 -0.05
C TYR A 63 -7.77 -10.80 0.20
N THR A 64 -8.35 -10.07 -0.77
CA THR A 64 -8.58 -8.62 -0.66
C THR A 64 -9.25 -8.24 0.66
N THR A 65 -10.30 -8.95 1.08
CA THR A 65 -10.98 -8.72 2.36
C THR A 65 -10.01 -8.78 3.54
N LYS A 66 -9.19 -9.84 3.61
CA LYS A 66 -8.23 -10.07 4.69
C LYS A 66 -7.13 -8.99 4.70
N ILE A 67 -6.69 -8.52 3.52
CA ILE A 67 -5.72 -7.43 3.41
C ILE A 67 -6.32 -6.12 3.93
N VAL A 68 -7.55 -5.80 3.54
CA VAL A 68 -8.26 -4.60 4.01
C VAL A 68 -8.49 -4.63 5.52
N ASP A 69 -9.01 -5.74 6.05
CA ASP A 69 -9.38 -5.87 7.46
C ASP A 69 -8.16 -5.81 8.40
N THR A 70 -7.01 -6.30 7.93
CA THR A 70 -5.78 -6.30 8.73
C THR A 70 -5.03 -4.98 8.71
N LEU A 71 -5.25 -4.12 7.70
CA LEU A 71 -4.47 -2.91 7.44
C LEU A 71 -4.36 -2.00 8.68
N LYS A 72 -5.49 -1.67 9.33
CA LYS A 72 -5.52 -0.73 10.46
C LYS A 72 -4.69 -1.18 11.66
N ALA A 73 -4.56 -2.49 11.86
CA ALA A 73 -3.85 -3.08 12.99
C ALA A 73 -2.33 -3.15 12.80
N LYS A 74 -1.82 -2.88 11.60
CA LYS A 74 -0.38 -2.99 11.30
C LYS A 74 0.37 -1.69 11.59
N ASP A 75 1.69 -1.82 11.79
CA ASP A 75 2.58 -0.67 11.88
C ASP A 75 2.69 0.10 10.54
N ASP A 76 3.25 1.30 10.58
CA ASP A 76 3.35 2.18 9.40
C ASP A 76 4.12 1.57 8.22
N SER A 77 5.15 0.75 8.48
CA SER A 77 5.95 0.13 7.43
C SER A 77 5.16 -0.96 6.72
N HIS A 78 4.44 -1.78 7.49
CA HIS A 78 3.62 -2.84 6.96
C HIS A 78 2.35 -2.30 6.28
N GLN A 79 1.68 -1.30 6.88
CA GLN A 79 0.59 -0.55 6.25
C GLN A 79 0.97 -0.05 4.86
N ARG A 80 2.16 0.56 4.73
CA ARG A 80 2.67 1.06 3.45
C ARG A 80 2.74 -0.04 2.38
N GLU A 81 3.25 -1.22 2.72
CA GLU A 81 3.39 -2.31 1.73
C GLU A 81 2.03 -2.92 1.36
N LEU A 82 1.10 -3.07 2.32
CA LEU A 82 -0.26 -3.52 2.04
C LEU A 82 -1.03 -2.53 1.16
N LEU A 83 -0.88 -1.22 1.40
CA LEU A 83 -1.47 -0.19 0.54
C LEU A 83 -0.99 -0.28 -0.91
N LYS A 84 0.29 -0.62 -1.14
CA LYS A 84 0.81 -0.80 -2.51
C LYS A 84 0.19 -2.01 -3.22
N ILE A 85 -0.08 -3.10 -2.50
CA ILE A 85 -0.83 -4.23 -3.03
C ILE A 85 -2.22 -3.76 -3.46
N LEU A 86 -2.94 -3.09 -2.55
CA LEU A 86 -4.31 -2.62 -2.81
C LEU A 86 -4.39 -1.57 -3.93
N LEU A 87 -3.37 -0.72 -4.09
CA LEU A 87 -3.27 0.24 -5.19
C LEU A 87 -3.26 -0.43 -6.56
N LYS A 88 -2.69 -1.64 -6.67
CA LYS A 88 -2.67 -2.45 -7.90
C LYS A 88 -3.93 -3.27 -8.14
N MET A 89 -4.84 -3.33 -7.17
CA MET A 89 -6.07 -4.12 -7.31
C MET A 89 -7.22 -3.28 -7.88
N ASP A 90 -8.12 -3.96 -8.58
CA ASP A 90 -9.45 -3.45 -8.89
C ASP A 90 -10.38 -3.81 -7.73
N LEU A 91 -10.84 -2.79 -7.02
CA LEU A 91 -11.56 -2.93 -5.76
C LEU A 91 -13.03 -2.53 -5.97
N SER A 92 -13.94 -3.23 -5.31
CA SER A 92 -15.34 -2.83 -5.27
C SER A 92 -15.50 -1.56 -4.42
N GLU A 93 -16.55 -0.79 -4.69
CA GLU A 93 -16.89 0.44 -3.95
C GLU A 93 -16.90 0.24 -2.43
N LYS A 94 -17.35 -0.94 -1.96
CA LYS A 94 -17.30 -1.30 -0.54
C LYS A 94 -15.88 -1.21 0.04
N TYR A 95 -14.89 -1.79 -0.63
CA TYR A 95 -13.50 -1.75 -0.14
C TYR A 95 -12.88 -0.37 -0.36
N GLU A 96 -13.25 0.33 -1.43
CA GLU A 96 -12.78 1.69 -1.69
C GLU A 96 -13.21 2.65 -0.59
N SER A 97 -14.48 2.62 -0.16
CA SER A 97 -14.97 3.43 0.96
C SER A 97 -14.21 3.13 2.27
N ILE A 98 -14.04 1.86 2.64
CA ILE A 98 -13.30 1.47 3.86
C ILE A 98 -11.84 1.95 3.80
N LEU A 99 -11.19 1.80 2.65
CA LEU A 99 -9.80 2.18 2.48
C LEU A 99 -9.62 3.68 2.37
N PHE A 100 -10.60 4.41 1.85
CA PHE A 100 -10.59 5.86 1.81
C PHE A 100 -10.50 6.42 3.23
N ASP A 101 -11.39 6.00 4.12
CA ASP A 101 -11.40 6.43 5.53
C ASP A 101 -10.07 6.11 6.22
N HIS A 102 -9.57 4.88 6.05
CA HIS A 102 -8.25 4.51 6.60
C HIS A 102 -7.09 5.32 6.02
N CYS A 103 -7.13 5.64 4.73
CA CYS A 103 -6.10 6.46 4.11
C CYS A 103 -6.18 7.91 4.59
N MET A 104 -7.37 8.44 4.86
CA MET A 104 -7.56 9.75 5.48
C MET A 104 -6.94 9.78 6.87
N ASP A 105 -7.26 8.81 7.73
CA ASP A 105 -6.65 8.66 9.07
C ASP A 105 -5.11 8.65 8.99
N ILE A 106 -4.54 7.93 8.02
CA ILE A 106 -3.09 7.86 7.81
C ILE A 106 -2.54 9.20 7.34
N TRP A 107 -3.19 9.84 6.36
CA TRP A 107 -2.72 11.10 5.78
C TRP A 107 -2.75 12.25 6.80
N GLU A 108 -3.83 12.34 7.58
CA GLU A 108 -4.03 13.39 8.57
C GLU A 108 -3.11 13.23 9.79
N GLY A 109 -2.64 12.01 10.07
CA GLY A 109 -1.64 11.75 11.09
C GLY A 109 -0.27 12.35 10.73
N ILE A 110 -0.06 13.66 10.97
CA ILE A 110 1.16 14.38 10.58
C ILE A 110 2.47 13.84 11.18
N ASN A 111 2.36 13.07 12.27
CA ASN A 111 3.48 12.41 12.94
C ASN A 111 3.84 11.04 12.31
N LYS A 112 3.00 10.51 11.41
CA LYS A 112 3.29 9.27 10.70
C LYS A 112 4.43 9.46 9.68
N PRO A 113 5.21 8.41 9.38
CA PRO A 113 6.28 8.48 8.40
C PRO A 113 5.79 9.00 7.03
N PRO A 114 6.52 9.93 6.39
CA PRO A 114 6.13 10.49 5.10
C PRO A 114 5.82 9.44 4.02
N ALA A 115 6.52 8.31 4.04
CA ALA A 115 6.35 7.24 3.05
C ALA A 115 4.97 6.56 3.12
N VAL A 116 4.43 6.29 4.32
CA VAL A 116 3.09 5.67 4.45
C VAL A 116 2.01 6.70 4.11
N ARG A 117 2.19 7.96 4.56
CA ARG A 117 1.30 9.08 4.25
C ARG A 117 1.16 9.30 2.74
N VAL A 118 2.28 9.35 2.00
CA VAL A 118 2.23 9.52 0.54
C VAL A 118 1.54 8.35 -0.17
N ASN A 119 1.67 7.11 0.32
CA ASN A 119 0.95 5.98 -0.29
C ASN A 119 -0.55 6.01 0.03
N ALA A 120 -0.94 6.47 1.21
CA ALA A 120 -2.35 6.76 1.53
C ALA A 120 -2.92 7.85 0.61
N LEU A 121 -2.19 8.95 0.40
CA LEU A 121 -2.61 10.01 -0.52
C LEU A 121 -2.77 9.52 -1.96
N LYS A 122 -1.90 8.64 -2.45
CA LYS A 122 -2.07 8.01 -3.77
C LYS A 122 -3.40 7.29 -3.89
N PHE A 123 -3.81 6.61 -2.82
CA PHE A 123 -5.07 5.86 -2.80
C PHE A 123 -6.27 6.81 -2.75
N ILE A 124 -6.22 7.85 -1.90
CA ILE A 124 -7.22 8.93 -1.84
C ILE A 124 -7.41 9.56 -3.23
N VAL A 125 -6.32 9.95 -3.90
CA VAL A 125 -6.36 10.53 -5.25
C VAL A 125 -6.90 9.54 -6.28
N LYS A 126 -6.54 8.24 -6.20
CA LYS A 126 -7.08 7.20 -7.08
C LYS A 126 -8.61 7.12 -6.96
N ILE A 127 -9.15 7.18 -5.75
CA ILE A 127 -10.60 7.15 -5.51
C ILE A 127 -11.26 8.44 -6.00
N ALA A 128 -10.76 9.61 -5.65
CA ALA A 128 -11.42 10.85 -6.06
C ALA A 128 -11.39 11.13 -7.56
N LYS A 129 -10.44 10.54 -8.31
CA LYS A 129 -10.53 10.54 -9.78
C LYS A 129 -11.78 9.82 -10.31
N LYS A 130 -12.35 8.88 -9.55
CA LYS A 130 -13.63 8.23 -9.86
C LYS A 130 -14.84 9.03 -9.36
N HIS A 131 -14.64 9.93 -8.40
CA HIS A 131 -15.66 10.65 -7.65
C HIS A 131 -15.38 12.17 -7.70
N PRO A 132 -15.80 12.88 -8.76
CA PRO A 132 -15.51 14.31 -8.95
C PRO A 132 -15.96 15.20 -7.78
N GLU A 133 -16.96 14.78 -7.02
CA GLU A 133 -17.44 15.42 -5.80
C GLU A 133 -16.34 15.55 -4.72
N LEU A 134 -15.44 14.58 -4.64
CA LEU A 134 -14.33 14.55 -3.68
C LEU A 134 -13.14 15.41 -4.10
N ALA A 135 -13.05 15.83 -5.37
CA ALA A 135 -11.89 16.55 -5.88
C ALA A 135 -11.64 17.87 -5.14
N LYS A 136 -12.72 18.56 -4.73
CA LYS A 136 -12.63 19.79 -3.93
C LYS A 136 -12.15 19.54 -2.51
N GLU A 137 -12.48 18.41 -1.91
CA GLU A 137 -12.08 18.05 -0.55
C GLU A 137 -10.59 17.70 -0.49
N ILE A 138 -10.04 17.12 -1.56
CA ILE A 138 -8.62 16.74 -1.63
C ILE A 138 -7.68 17.96 -1.70
N SER A 139 -8.10 19.09 -2.24
CA SER A 139 -7.23 20.27 -2.30
C SER A 139 -6.82 20.73 -0.89
N PHE A 140 -7.74 20.65 0.09
CA PHE A 140 -7.49 20.94 1.51
C PHE A 140 -6.48 19.98 2.14
N LEU A 141 -6.39 18.74 1.65
CA LEU A 141 -5.41 17.76 2.11
C LEU A 141 -3.97 18.16 1.78
N THR A 142 -3.77 19.18 0.95
CA THR A 142 -2.44 19.68 0.57
C THR A 142 -2.09 21.05 1.15
N GLU A 143 -2.83 21.49 2.16
CA GLU A 143 -2.48 22.66 2.96
C GLU A 143 -1.18 22.46 3.76
N ASN A 144 -0.54 23.57 4.12
CA ASN A 144 0.79 23.58 4.77
C ASN A 144 0.87 22.67 6.00
N HIS A 145 -0.17 22.61 6.83
CA HIS A 145 -0.20 21.76 8.02
C HIS A 145 0.10 20.29 7.72
N TYR A 146 -0.41 19.75 6.61
CA TYR A 146 -0.16 18.36 6.21
C TYR A 146 1.21 18.16 5.57
N LEU A 147 1.75 19.21 4.93
CA LEU A 147 2.99 19.14 4.16
C LEU A 147 4.24 19.42 4.99
N GLU A 148 4.15 20.23 6.04
CA GLU A 148 5.31 20.69 6.81
C GLU A 148 6.18 19.55 7.35
N SER A 149 5.56 18.48 7.85
CA SER A 149 6.27 17.30 8.37
C SER A 149 6.83 16.36 7.29
N LEU A 150 6.55 16.62 6.01
CA LEU A 150 7.03 15.80 4.91
C LEU A 150 8.46 16.16 4.52
N SER A 151 9.24 15.14 4.13
CA SER A 151 10.54 15.34 3.50
C SER A 151 10.40 16.05 2.14
N PRO A 152 11.45 16.71 1.63
CA PRO A 152 11.40 17.33 0.30
C PRO A 152 10.96 16.37 -0.83
N GLY A 153 11.41 15.11 -0.78
CA GLY A 153 10.99 14.08 -1.74
C GLY A 153 9.52 13.70 -1.62
N ALA A 154 8.99 13.68 -0.40
CA ALA A 154 7.56 13.44 -0.17
C ALA A 154 6.71 14.63 -0.64
N LYS A 155 7.12 15.87 -0.36
CA LYS A 155 6.47 17.09 -0.90
C LYS A 155 6.41 17.07 -2.43
N ASN A 156 7.52 16.75 -3.10
CA ASN A 156 7.55 16.61 -4.56
C ASN A 156 6.59 15.54 -5.08
N SER A 157 6.44 14.44 -4.34
CA SER A 157 5.51 13.37 -4.70
C SER A 157 4.05 13.84 -4.59
N VAL A 158 3.71 14.58 -3.53
CA VAL A 158 2.38 15.20 -3.35
C VAL A 158 2.08 16.17 -4.49
N SER A 159 3.00 17.09 -4.80
CA SER A 159 2.81 18.04 -5.90
C SER A 159 2.67 17.36 -7.27
N LYS A 160 3.29 16.19 -7.47
CA LYS A 160 3.06 15.39 -8.68
C LYS A 160 1.64 14.81 -8.71
N LEU A 161 1.17 14.24 -7.60
CA LEU A 161 -0.16 13.65 -7.49
C LEU A 161 -1.27 14.68 -7.73
N MET A 162 -1.16 15.87 -7.13
CA MET A 162 -2.17 16.93 -7.30
C MET A 162 -2.28 17.40 -8.76
N ARG A 163 -1.15 17.54 -9.45
CA ARG A 163 -1.15 17.87 -10.89
C ARG A 163 -1.82 16.83 -11.78
N GLU A 164 -1.99 15.60 -11.30
CA GLU A 164 -2.75 14.57 -12.01
C GLU A 164 -4.26 14.64 -11.73
N LEU A 165 -4.70 15.36 -10.70
CA LEU A 165 -6.11 15.56 -10.38
C LEU A 165 -6.70 16.78 -11.12
N ASP A 166 -5.87 17.78 -11.40
CA ASP A 166 -6.24 18.98 -12.18
C ASP A 166 -6.32 18.74 -13.71
N ARG A 167 -6.05 17.52 -14.17
CA ARG A 167 -6.06 17.12 -15.59
C ARG A 167 -7.27 16.26 -15.92
#